data_AF-A0A660MTQ6-F1
#
_entry.id   AF-A0A660MTQ6-F1
#
_cell.length_a   1.000
_cell.length_b   1.000
_cell.length_c   1.000
_cell.angle_alpha   90.00
_cell.angle_beta   90.00
_cell.angle_gamma   90.00
#
_symmetry.space_group_name_H-M   'P 1'
#
loop_
_entity.id
_entity.type
_entity.pdbx_description
1 polymer ?
#
loop_
_entity_poly.entity_id
_entity_poly.type
_entity_poly.pdbx_seq_one_letter_code
_entity_poly.pdbx_strand_id
1 'polypeptide(L)'
;MSFAYKELLIEKRGGRPIRVIKVVLDGEHFVVASPAKDGGETTEQLAKNVGGDTAINGAFFCPDDYSSCKIDGKRLTHTISERVFLGNGKDWSRFRGDTSIRMIFSFDKQGNPFFVQRNSGESDVGLRSNLNKDRLDDIYFGIGNFPVLLLEGDDVVQGFVNYIDKKMAGSANRNFICSTEDGTTIYMGVVGASSIRNLPAYLKKEFGCWNALSLDAGASTAMVYEGKTLDRGSRTRVMDAFVVLDREQYIKLTGITPDPKAIPKVQPYEPSAEDQAQFRKVAGVIDSIFKQYGKKKYQVPFIKIIRDMVNPELTPDKKWLYNQLLIHLFTIDSF
;
A
#
# COMPACT_ATOMS: atom_id res chain seq x y z
N MET A 1 12.48 11.71 -16.91
CA MET A 1 11.00 11.79 -16.73
C MET A 1 10.74 12.46 -15.40
N SER A 2 9.95 13.54 -15.41
CA SER A 2 9.51 14.26 -14.22
C SER A 2 8.29 13.55 -13.62
N PHE A 3 8.29 13.23 -12.33
CA PHE A 3 7.20 12.55 -11.64
C PHE A 3 6.79 13.35 -10.39
N ALA A 4 5.49 13.41 -10.12
CA ALA A 4 4.93 14.02 -8.91
C ALA A 4 5.39 13.27 -7.64
N TYR A 5 5.48 14.00 -6.52
CA TYR A 5 5.92 13.49 -5.22
C TYR A 5 4.96 12.44 -4.61
N LYS A 6 3.68 12.53 -4.97
CA LYS A 6 2.66 11.49 -4.81
C LYS A 6 2.06 11.21 -6.19
N GLU A 7 2.18 9.99 -6.68
CA GLU A 7 1.65 9.61 -8.01
C GLU A 7 0.99 8.23 -7.95
N LEU A 8 -0.18 8.10 -8.58
CA LEU A 8 -0.78 6.80 -8.85
C LEU A 8 -0.41 6.29 -10.24
N LEU A 9 0.25 5.15 -10.27
CA LEU A 9 0.60 4.41 -11.48
C LEU A 9 -0.49 3.36 -11.77
N ILE A 10 -1.25 3.55 -12.85
CA ILE A 10 -2.22 2.57 -13.34
C ILE A 10 -1.85 2.18 -14.78
N GLU A 11 -1.02 1.16 -14.93
CA GLU A 11 -0.45 0.80 -16.23
C GLU A 11 -0.14 -0.69 -16.33
N LYS A 12 0.39 -1.12 -17.48
CA LYS A 12 1.01 -2.44 -17.64
C LYS A 12 2.52 -2.28 -17.58
N ARG A 13 3.14 -2.75 -16.50
CA ARG A 13 4.59 -2.67 -16.28
C ARG A 13 5.19 -4.07 -16.16
N GLY A 14 6.29 -4.35 -16.87
CA GLY A 14 6.87 -5.69 -16.92
C GLY A 14 5.88 -6.79 -17.34
N GLY A 15 4.90 -6.45 -18.18
CA GLY A 15 3.84 -7.38 -18.63
C GLY A 15 2.68 -7.58 -17.65
N ARG A 16 2.68 -6.96 -16.46
CA ARG A 16 1.64 -7.12 -15.43
C ARG A 16 0.83 -5.84 -15.25
N PRO A 17 -0.50 -5.94 -15.03
CA PRO A 17 -1.29 -4.77 -14.64
C PRO A 17 -0.94 -4.36 -13.22
N ILE A 18 -0.69 -3.07 -13.00
CA ILE A 18 -0.40 -2.49 -11.70
C ILE A 18 -1.37 -1.37 -11.33
N ARG A 19 -1.55 -1.18 -10.03
CA ARG A 19 -2.11 0.02 -9.40
C ARG A 19 -1.21 0.33 -8.20
N VAL A 20 -0.29 1.27 -8.36
CA VAL A 20 0.78 1.51 -7.38
C VAL A 20 0.87 3.00 -7.07
N ILE A 21 0.81 3.32 -5.78
CA ILE A 21 1.08 4.66 -5.27
C ILE A 21 2.59 4.77 -5.07
N LYS A 22 3.21 5.70 -5.79
CA LYS A 22 4.59 6.13 -5.57
C LYS A 22 4.56 7.35 -4.64
N VAL A 23 5.40 7.33 -3.61
CA VAL A 23 5.60 8.44 -2.67
C VAL A 23 7.08 8.73 -2.56
N VAL A 24 7.49 9.96 -2.84
CA VAL A 24 8.85 10.43 -2.58
C VAL A 24 8.85 11.09 -1.20
N LEU A 25 9.68 10.58 -0.28
CA LEU A 25 9.81 11.04 1.09
C LEU A 25 10.73 12.27 1.16
N ASP A 26 10.30 13.35 0.51
CA ASP A 26 11.01 14.61 0.30
C ASP A 26 10.97 15.58 1.50
N GLY A 27 10.34 15.17 2.61
CA GLY A 27 10.07 16.03 3.76
C GLY A 27 8.80 16.88 3.61
N GLU A 28 8.14 16.81 2.45
CA GLU A 28 6.78 17.32 2.22
C GLU A 28 5.73 16.21 2.26
N HIS A 29 6.14 14.96 1.96
CA HIS A 29 5.26 13.79 1.96
C HIS A 29 5.80 12.69 2.87
N PHE A 30 4.87 12.04 3.56
CA PHE A 30 5.13 11.03 4.58
C PHE A 30 4.23 9.83 4.37
N VAL A 31 4.69 8.66 4.80
CA VAL A 31 3.86 7.46 4.93
C VAL A 31 3.77 7.11 6.41
N VAL A 32 2.55 6.91 6.89
CA VAL A 32 2.26 6.57 8.30
C VAL A 32 1.42 5.30 8.37
N ALA A 33 1.46 4.64 9.51
CA ALA A 33 0.52 3.57 9.85
C ALA A 33 -0.76 4.18 10.42
N SER A 34 -1.91 3.62 10.09
CA SER A 34 -3.20 3.93 10.71
C SER A 34 -3.88 2.64 11.17
N PRO A 35 -3.79 2.28 12.45
CA PRO A 35 -4.40 1.05 12.97
C PRO A 35 -5.87 1.26 13.36
N ALA A 36 -6.70 0.24 13.10
CA ALA A 36 -8.05 0.12 13.65
C ALA A 36 -8.02 -0.48 15.06
N LYS A 37 -9.04 -0.16 15.85
CA LYS A 37 -9.40 -0.99 17.00
C LYS A 37 -9.98 -2.33 16.52
N ASP A 38 -10.20 -3.25 17.46
CA ASP A 38 -10.92 -4.48 17.17
C ASP A 38 -12.29 -4.22 16.55
N GLY A 39 -12.71 -5.13 15.68
CA GLY A 39 -13.87 -4.94 14.82
C GLY A 39 -13.49 -4.39 13.45
N GLY A 40 -12.33 -3.74 13.33
CA GLY A 40 -11.81 -3.23 12.06
C GLY A 40 -12.58 -2.04 11.51
N GLU A 41 -11.97 -1.35 10.55
CA GLU A 41 -12.53 -0.17 9.88
C GLU A 41 -12.27 -0.24 8.37
N THR A 42 -12.97 0.56 7.59
CA THR A 42 -12.67 0.64 6.16
C THR A 42 -11.39 1.45 5.94
N THR A 43 -10.66 1.18 4.85
CA THR A 43 -9.43 1.90 4.52
C THR A 43 -9.66 3.41 4.36
N GLU A 44 -10.83 3.83 3.90
CA GLU A 44 -11.23 5.25 3.84
C GLU A 44 -11.28 5.87 5.23
N GLN A 45 -11.88 5.17 6.20
CA GLN A 45 -11.96 5.67 7.56
C GLN A 45 -10.58 5.69 8.22
N LEU A 46 -9.76 4.66 7.99
CA LEU A 46 -8.38 4.63 8.47
C LEU A 46 -7.53 5.77 7.90
N ALA A 47 -7.69 6.11 6.63
CA ALA A 47 -7.02 7.28 6.05
C ALA A 47 -7.46 8.57 6.76
N LYS A 48 -8.78 8.76 6.94
CA LYS A 48 -9.35 9.94 7.61
C LYS A 48 -8.94 10.08 9.06
N ASN A 49 -8.80 8.97 9.80
CA ASN A 49 -8.43 8.99 11.23
C ASN A 49 -7.07 9.67 11.47
N VAL A 50 -6.18 9.62 10.49
CA VAL A 50 -4.86 10.27 10.54
C VAL A 50 -4.79 11.54 9.69
N GLY A 51 -5.93 12.00 9.13
CA GLY A 51 -6.03 13.21 8.32
C GLY A 51 -5.63 13.05 6.85
N GLY A 52 -5.36 11.83 6.38
CA GLY A 52 -4.97 11.54 5.00
C GLY A 52 -6.14 11.13 4.10
N ASP A 53 -5.83 10.99 2.81
CA ASP A 53 -6.81 10.67 1.76
C ASP A 53 -6.32 9.64 0.74
N THR A 54 -5.08 9.17 0.87
CA THR A 54 -4.46 8.17 0.01
C THR A 54 -3.90 7.04 0.89
N ALA A 55 -4.34 5.81 0.65
CA ALA A 55 -3.99 4.67 1.50
C ALA A 55 -4.13 3.31 0.79
N ILE A 56 -3.43 2.31 1.34
CA ILE A 56 -3.64 0.88 1.04
C ILE A 56 -3.76 0.11 2.36
N ASN A 57 -4.60 -0.93 2.39
CA ASN A 57 -4.71 -1.82 3.55
C ASN A 57 -3.36 -2.48 3.90
N GLY A 58 -3.14 -2.77 5.18
CA GLY A 58 -1.89 -3.33 5.68
C GLY A 58 -1.91 -4.85 5.86
N ALA A 59 -1.75 -5.29 7.10
CA ALA A 59 -1.41 -6.65 7.50
C ALA A 59 -2.55 -7.66 7.35
N PHE A 60 -2.17 -8.94 7.39
CA PHE A 60 -3.12 -10.03 7.57
C PHE A 60 -3.86 -9.89 8.90
N PHE A 61 -5.10 -10.37 8.93
CA PHE A 61 -5.93 -10.34 10.12
C PHE A 61 -6.86 -11.56 10.20
N CYS A 62 -7.40 -11.76 11.38
CA CYS A 62 -8.42 -12.74 11.68
C CYS A 62 -9.80 -12.04 11.55
N PRO A 63 -10.58 -12.31 10.49
CA PRO A 63 -11.88 -11.68 10.31
C PRO A 63 -12.97 -12.36 11.19
N ASP A 64 -13.98 -11.61 11.60
CA ASP A 64 -15.07 -12.11 12.44
C ASP A 64 -16.01 -13.13 11.75
N ASP A 65 -15.93 -13.27 10.43
CA ASP A 65 -16.63 -14.31 9.68
C ASP A 65 -16.00 -15.71 9.86
N TYR A 66 -14.80 -15.80 10.43
CA TYR A 66 -14.12 -17.08 10.68
C TYR A 66 -14.42 -17.57 12.10
N SER A 67 -14.85 -18.84 12.20
CA SER A 67 -15.22 -19.45 13.48
C SER A 67 -14.07 -19.55 14.48
N SER A 68 -12.84 -19.64 13.99
CA SER A 68 -11.60 -19.66 14.78
C SER A 68 -11.14 -18.28 15.26
N CYS A 69 -11.64 -17.20 14.66
CA CYS A 69 -11.24 -15.84 14.98
C CYS A 69 -12.05 -15.31 16.16
N LYS A 70 -11.52 -15.51 17.36
CA LYS A 70 -12.18 -15.11 18.60
C LYS A 70 -11.22 -14.43 19.57
N ILE A 71 -11.75 -13.45 20.30
CA ILE A 71 -11.14 -12.87 21.50
C ILE A 71 -12.14 -13.05 22.63
N ASP A 72 -11.68 -13.61 23.75
CA ASP A 72 -12.51 -13.91 24.92
C ASP A 72 -13.81 -14.66 24.56
N GLY A 73 -13.69 -15.63 23.65
CA GLY A 73 -14.80 -16.47 23.18
C GLY A 73 -15.75 -15.82 22.16
N LYS A 74 -15.61 -14.52 21.88
CA LYS A 74 -16.46 -13.77 20.93
C LYS A 74 -15.81 -13.64 19.57
N ARG A 75 -16.57 -13.87 18.50
CA ARG A 75 -16.09 -13.61 17.13
C ARG A 75 -15.86 -12.12 16.96
N LEU A 76 -14.64 -11.76 16.56
CA LEU A 76 -14.23 -10.37 16.45
C LEU A 76 -13.08 -10.25 15.47
N THR A 77 -13.14 -9.24 14.62
CA THR A 77 -12.07 -8.92 13.67
C THR A 77 -10.88 -8.36 14.43
N HIS A 78 -9.71 -8.97 14.28
CA HIS A 78 -8.48 -8.59 14.98
C HIS A 78 -7.24 -9.01 14.20
N THR A 79 -6.09 -8.38 14.45
CA THR A 79 -4.82 -8.84 13.91
C THR A 79 -3.85 -9.22 15.02
N ILE A 80 -3.02 -10.23 14.77
CA ILE A 80 -1.88 -10.59 15.62
C ILE A 80 -0.57 -9.95 15.14
N SER A 81 -0.61 -9.26 14.00
CA SER A 81 0.53 -8.55 13.46
C SER A 81 0.90 -7.36 14.33
N GLU A 82 2.19 -7.05 14.32
CA GLU A 82 2.75 -5.94 15.07
C GLU A 82 2.28 -4.62 14.45
N ARG A 83 1.91 -3.67 15.30
CA ARG A 83 1.48 -2.33 14.91
C ARG A 83 2.11 -1.33 15.87
N VAL A 84 2.70 -0.30 15.32
CA VAL A 84 3.24 0.84 16.08
C VAL A 84 2.61 2.10 15.52
N PHE A 85 2.03 2.90 16.42
CA PHE A 85 1.38 4.15 16.06
C PHE A 85 1.76 5.23 17.07
N LEU A 86 2.35 6.32 16.56
CA LEU A 86 2.90 7.41 17.37
C LEU A 86 3.89 6.92 18.44
N GLY A 87 4.73 5.94 18.10
CA GLY A 87 5.70 5.32 19.00
C GLY A 87 5.12 4.33 20.02
N ASN A 88 3.79 4.16 20.05
CA ASN A 88 3.16 3.22 20.96
C ASN A 88 3.03 1.85 20.29
N GLY A 89 4.00 0.96 20.50
CA GLY A 89 3.90 -0.44 20.08
C GLY A 89 3.11 -1.30 21.07
N LYS A 90 3.19 -0.99 22.36
CA LYS A 90 2.65 -1.81 23.46
C LYS A 90 1.13 -1.96 23.38
N ASP A 91 0.42 -0.86 23.18
CA ASP A 91 -1.05 -0.88 23.17
C ASP A 91 -1.61 -1.39 21.83
N TRP A 92 -0.85 -1.23 20.75
CA TRP A 92 -1.27 -1.60 19.40
C TRP A 92 -0.85 -3.03 18.99
N SER A 93 0.19 -3.60 19.62
CA SER A 93 0.72 -4.96 19.40
C SER A 93 0.45 -5.91 20.57
N ARG A 94 -0.79 -6.00 21.03
CA ARG A 94 -1.16 -6.71 22.27
C ARG A 94 -0.95 -8.24 22.28
N PHE A 95 -0.77 -8.88 21.12
CA PHE A 95 -0.81 -10.34 21.03
C PHE A 95 0.55 -11.00 21.17
N ARG A 96 1.63 -10.35 20.71
CA ARG A 96 2.98 -10.92 20.68
C ARG A 96 4.00 -9.80 20.82
N GLY A 97 4.96 -9.98 21.72
CA GLY A 97 6.15 -9.12 21.82
C GLY A 97 7.28 -9.54 20.88
N ASP A 98 7.00 -10.49 19.98
CA ASP A 98 7.95 -11.17 19.10
C ASP A 98 7.44 -11.20 17.67
N THR A 99 8.31 -10.85 16.71
CA THR A 99 7.93 -10.78 15.29
C THR A 99 7.92 -12.15 14.61
N SER A 100 8.58 -13.17 15.18
CA SER A 100 8.80 -14.48 14.56
C SER A 100 9.32 -14.29 13.12
N ILE A 101 8.69 -14.88 12.12
CA ILE A 101 9.02 -14.75 10.68
C ILE A 101 8.49 -13.48 10.02
N ARG A 102 7.73 -12.64 10.74
CA ARG A 102 7.28 -11.33 10.26
C ARG A 102 8.39 -10.29 10.43
N MET A 103 8.26 -9.18 9.72
CA MET A 103 9.03 -7.96 9.96
C MET A 103 8.12 -6.75 9.90
N ILE A 104 8.49 -5.70 10.62
CA ILE A 104 7.77 -4.43 10.68
C ILE A 104 8.37 -3.49 9.64
N PHE A 105 7.58 -3.12 8.63
CA PHE A 105 7.91 -1.99 7.77
C PHE A 105 7.62 -0.72 8.57
N SER A 106 8.67 0.02 8.90
CA SER A 106 8.66 1.05 9.94
C SER A 106 9.08 2.40 9.39
N PHE A 107 8.64 3.46 10.07
CA PHE A 107 9.05 4.85 9.86
C PHE A 107 9.42 5.48 11.19
N ASP A 108 10.51 6.24 11.23
CA ASP A 108 10.90 7.03 12.40
C ASP A 108 10.11 8.35 12.48
N LYS A 109 10.41 9.19 13.48
CA LYS A 109 9.79 10.52 13.68
C LYS A 109 10.08 11.53 12.57
N GLN A 110 11.07 11.24 11.72
CA GLN A 110 11.48 12.04 10.58
C GLN A 110 10.90 11.47 9.28
N GLY A 111 10.13 10.38 9.36
CA GLY A 111 9.52 9.70 8.23
C GLY A 111 10.51 8.89 7.40
N ASN A 112 11.67 8.50 7.94
CA ASN A 112 12.61 7.64 7.22
C ASN A 112 12.21 6.17 7.36
N PRO A 113 12.17 5.40 6.26
CA PRO A 113 11.75 4.01 6.28
C PRO A 113 12.87 3.09 6.77
N PHE A 114 12.52 2.04 7.50
CA PHE A 114 13.42 0.96 7.87
C PHE A 114 12.65 -0.32 8.20
N PHE A 115 13.32 -1.47 8.20
CA PHE A 115 12.74 -2.73 8.64
C PHE A 115 13.23 -3.06 10.04
N VAL A 116 12.35 -3.63 10.86
CA VAL A 116 12.71 -4.17 12.18
C VAL A 116 12.24 -5.60 12.30
N GLN A 117 13.10 -6.46 12.83
CA GLN A 117 12.76 -7.80 13.28
C GLN A 117 13.33 -8.02 14.68
N ARG A 118 12.50 -8.56 15.57
CA ARG A 118 12.93 -9.10 16.86
C ARG A 118 12.36 -10.50 16.99
N ASN A 119 13.23 -11.49 16.82
CA ASN A 119 12.88 -12.90 16.95
C ASN A 119 13.67 -13.50 18.13
N SER A 120 12.95 -13.80 19.20
CA SER A 120 13.41 -14.46 20.43
C SER A 120 13.74 -15.94 20.22
N GLY A 121 13.32 -16.52 19.09
CA GLY A 121 13.54 -17.91 18.72
C GLY A 121 12.55 -18.90 19.33
N GLU A 122 11.54 -18.43 20.06
CA GLU A 122 10.60 -19.29 20.81
C GLU A 122 9.53 -19.97 19.93
N SER A 123 9.23 -19.44 18.74
CA SER A 123 8.05 -19.88 17.95
C SER A 123 8.34 -20.41 16.55
N ASP A 124 9.33 -19.90 15.81
CA ASP A 124 9.58 -20.32 14.41
C ASP A 124 11.04 -20.05 13.93
N VAL A 125 11.53 -20.85 12.96
CA VAL A 125 12.94 -20.85 12.50
C VAL A 125 13.15 -20.13 11.14
N GLY A 126 12.09 -19.66 10.47
CA GLY A 126 12.10 -19.31 9.03
C GLY A 126 12.81 -18.03 8.56
N LEU A 127 13.14 -17.09 9.46
CA LEU A 127 14.01 -15.93 9.21
C LEU A 127 14.50 -15.46 10.58
N ARG A 128 15.59 -16.06 11.07
CA ARG A 128 16.21 -15.66 12.33
C ARG A 128 17.08 -14.44 12.09
N SER A 129 16.47 -13.26 12.01
CA SER A 129 17.22 -12.02 12.15
C SER A 129 16.74 -11.23 13.36
N ASN A 130 17.68 -10.51 13.95
CA ASN A 130 17.42 -9.43 14.87
C ASN A 130 17.71 -8.10 14.16
N LEU A 131 17.32 -8.01 12.88
CA LEU A 131 17.61 -6.85 12.06
C LEU A 131 17.04 -5.61 12.74
N ASN A 132 17.92 -4.64 12.98
CA ASN A 132 17.56 -3.37 13.63
C ASN A 132 16.78 -3.56 14.94
N LYS A 133 16.96 -4.68 15.68
CA LYS A 133 16.26 -4.90 16.95
C LYS A 133 16.52 -3.77 17.96
N ASP A 134 17.70 -3.15 17.88
CA ASP A 134 18.12 -2.09 18.79
C ASP A 134 17.45 -0.74 18.43
N ARG A 135 16.71 -0.70 17.31
CA ARG A 135 15.91 0.43 16.83
C ARG A 135 14.40 0.24 17.06
N LEU A 136 14.00 -0.71 17.90
CA LEU A 136 12.58 -0.93 18.22
C LEU A 136 11.92 0.33 18.79
N ASP A 137 12.63 1.07 19.64
CA ASP A 137 12.14 2.31 20.25
C ASP A 137 12.17 3.51 19.28
N ASP A 138 12.84 3.38 18.13
CA ASP A 138 12.85 4.40 17.06
C ASP A 138 11.58 4.33 16.20
N ILE A 139 10.84 3.22 16.23
CA ILE A 139 9.65 3.04 15.40
C ILE A 139 8.60 4.03 15.87
N TYR A 140 8.21 4.96 15.00
CA TYR A 140 7.12 5.90 15.28
C TYR A 140 5.82 5.46 14.60
N PHE A 141 5.92 4.94 13.39
CA PHE A 141 4.84 4.24 12.70
C PHE A 141 5.34 2.92 12.15
N GLY A 142 4.55 1.86 12.20
CA GLY A 142 4.93 0.60 11.58
C GLY A 142 3.82 -0.44 11.56
N ILE A 143 3.85 -1.29 10.53
CA ILE A 143 2.96 -2.44 10.38
C ILE A 143 3.82 -3.67 10.09
N GLY A 144 3.67 -4.68 10.92
CA GLY A 144 4.27 -6.01 10.81
C GLY A 144 3.46 -6.88 9.86
N ASN A 145 4.14 -7.61 8.98
CA ASN A 145 3.46 -8.64 8.20
C ASN A 145 4.41 -9.76 7.75
N PHE A 146 3.82 -10.78 7.16
CA PHE A 146 4.49 -11.86 6.44
C PHE A 146 3.79 -12.04 5.11
N PRO A 147 4.47 -12.44 4.02
CA PRO A 147 5.91 -12.63 3.89
C PRO A 147 6.71 -11.35 3.65
N VAL A 148 7.96 -11.37 4.09
CA VAL A 148 8.99 -10.40 3.69
C VAL A 148 9.46 -10.74 2.29
N LEU A 149 9.29 -9.84 1.32
CA LEU A 149 9.58 -10.15 -0.07
C LEU A 149 11.04 -9.90 -0.41
N LEU A 150 11.56 -8.75 0.01
CA LEU A 150 12.94 -8.33 -0.19
C LEU A 150 13.50 -7.80 1.11
N LEU A 151 14.74 -8.16 1.42
CA LEU A 151 15.51 -7.58 2.51
C LEU A 151 16.88 -7.20 1.96
N GLU A 152 17.23 -5.92 2.07
CA GLU A 152 18.50 -5.39 1.56
C GLU A 152 18.78 -5.82 0.10
N GLY A 153 17.73 -5.78 -0.73
CA GLY A 153 17.77 -6.13 -2.14
C GLY A 153 17.72 -7.64 -2.43
N ASP A 154 17.84 -8.49 -1.41
CA ASP A 154 17.84 -9.95 -1.56
C ASP A 154 16.42 -10.52 -1.48
N ASP A 155 16.14 -11.49 -2.36
CA ASP A 155 14.92 -12.29 -2.30
C ASP A 155 15.01 -13.29 -1.14
N VAL A 156 14.31 -12.98 -0.05
CA VAL A 156 14.29 -13.80 1.16
C VAL A 156 13.14 -14.80 1.21
N VAL A 157 12.31 -14.88 0.15
CA VAL A 157 11.12 -15.76 0.12
C VAL A 157 11.48 -17.24 0.27
N GLN A 158 12.66 -17.62 -0.22
CA GLN A 158 13.14 -19.00 -0.10
C GLN A 158 13.31 -19.44 1.36
N GLY A 159 13.63 -18.53 2.28
CA GLY A 159 13.84 -18.82 3.70
C GLY A 159 12.60 -19.38 4.42
N PHE A 160 11.40 -19.10 3.89
CA PHE A 160 10.14 -19.51 4.49
C PHE A 160 9.20 -20.20 3.49
N VAL A 161 9.74 -20.85 2.47
CA VAL A 161 8.95 -21.57 1.45
C VAL A 161 7.97 -22.59 2.05
N ASN A 162 8.31 -23.18 3.21
CA ASN A 162 7.46 -24.12 3.93
C ASN A 162 6.22 -23.47 4.59
N TYR A 163 6.24 -22.14 4.76
CA TYR A 163 5.11 -21.34 5.27
C TYR A 163 4.27 -20.73 4.13
N ILE A 164 4.68 -20.92 2.86
CA ILE A 164 3.95 -20.45 1.69
C ILE A 164 2.86 -21.46 1.34
N ASP A 165 1.62 -21.12 1.67
CA ASP A 165 0.47 -21.93 1.34
C ASP A 165 0.12 -21.92 -0.17
N LYS A 166 -0.82 -22.78 -0.56
CA LYS A 166 -1.31 -22.90 -1.95
C LYS A 166 -1.87 -21.57 -2.49
N LYS A 167 -2.56 -20.79 -1.66
CA LYS A 167 -3.14 -19.50 -2.05
C LYS A 167 -2.02 -18.48 -2.31
N MET A 168 -0.95 -18.47 -1.53
CA MET A 168 0.22 -17.60 -1.70
C MET A 168 1.08 -17.99 -2.91
N ALA A 169 1.18 -19.29 -3.21
CA ALA A 169 1.89 -19.81 -4.37
C ALA A 169 1.18 -19.53 -5.71
N GLY A 170 -0.15 -19.38 -5.70
CA GLY A 170 -0.96 -19.10 -6.88
C GLY A 170 -0.76 -17.69 -7.45
N SER A 171 -1.01 -17.54 -8.76
CA SER A 171 -1.05 -16.23 -9.42
C SER A 171 -2.35 -15.50 -9.07
N ALA A 172 -2.23 -14.30 -8.50
CA ALA A 172 -3.35 -13.46 -8.09
C ALA A 172 -2.93 -11.98 -8.05
N ASN A 173 -3.86 -11.10 -7.67
CA ASN A 173 -3.51 -9.74 -7.25
C ASN A 173 -2.80 -9.82 -5.89
N ARG A 174 -1.65 -9.15 -5.78
CA ARG A 174 -0.84 -9.08 -4.57
C ARG A 174 -0.64 -7.65 -4.14
N ASN A 175 -0.88 -7.39 -2.87
CA ASN A 175 -0.63 -6.10 -2.27
C ASN A 175 0.79 -6.08 -1.69
N PHE A 176 1.48 -4.95 -1.77
CA PHE A 176 2.83 -4.79 -1.24
C PHE A 176 3.08 -3.36 -0.81
N ILE A 177 4.15 -3.20 -0.01
CA ILE A 177 4.85 -1.94 0.21
C ILE A 177 6.36 -2.20 0.08
N CYS A 178 7.10 -1.28 -0.52
CA CYS A 178 8.55 -1.35 -0.62
C CYS A 178 9.20 0.03 -0.50
N SER A 179 10.48 0.05 -0.13
CA SER A 179 11.37 1.22 -0.23
C SER A 179 12.49 0.96 -1.24
N THR A 180 12.99 2.02 -1.86
CA THR A 180 14.24 2.01 -2.65
C THR A 180 15.47 1.94 -1.74
N GLU A 181 16.64 1.61 -2.30
CA GLU A 181 17.90 1.44 -1.55
C GLU A 181 18.31 2.70 -0.79
N ASP A 182 18.11 3.87 -1.40
CA ASP A 182 18.37 5.18 -0.80
C ASP A 182 17.33 5.58 0.27
N GLY A 183 16.28 4.80 0.46
CA GLY A 183 15.20 5.07 1.41
C GLY A 183 14.34 6.29 1.07
N THR A 184 14.47 6.86 -0.14
CA THR A 184 13.78 8.12 -0.49
C THR A 184 12.43 7.89 -1.14
N THR A 185 12.17 6.71 -1.71
CA THR A 185 10.92 6.42 -2.43
C THR A 185 10.24 5.20 -1.85
N ILE A 186 8.93 5.34 -1.58
CA ILE A 186 8.03 4.25 -1.22
C ILE A 186 7.14 3.92 -2.42
N TYR A 187 7.00 2.63 -2.71
CA TYR A 187 5.97 2.11 -3.60
C TYR A 187 5.03 1.22 -2.79
N MET A 188 3.74 1.49 -2.86
CA MET A 188 2.73 0.64 -2.23
C MET A 188 1.51 0.48 -3.13
N GLY A 189 1.00 -0.73 -3.23
CA GLY A 189 -0.02 -0.98 -4.25
C GLY A 189 -0.33 -2.43 -4.52
N VAL A 190 -0.95 -2.66 -5.66
CA VAL A 190 -1.40 -3.94 -6.16
C VAL A 190 -0.64 -4.29 -7.45
N VAL A 191 -0.06 -5.49 -7.49
CA VAL A 191 0.47 -6.10 -8.71
C VAL A 191 -0.42 -7.29 -9.09
N GLY A 192 -0.97 -7.27 -10.30
CA GLY A 192 -1.75 -8.39 -10.83
C GLY A 192 -0.87 -9.54 -11.33
N ALA A 193 -1.50 -10.71 -11.54
CA ALA A 193 -0.86 -11.90 -12.10
C ALA A 193 0.46 -12.30 -11.40
N SER A 194 0.49 -12.20 -10.07
CA SER A 194 1.69 -12.37 -9.25
C SER A 194 1.49 -13.44 -8.16
N SER A 195 2.54 -14.20 -7.90
CA SER A 195 2.63 -15.10 -6.74
C SER A 195 3.69 -14.56 -5.78
N ILE A 196 3.63 -14.98 -4.51
CA ILE A 196 4.67 -14.60 -3.55
C ILE A 196 6.07 -14.98 -4.04
N ARG A 197 6.20 -16.08 -4.79
CA ARG A 197 7.50 -16.56 -5.31
C ARG A 197 8.09 -15.69 -6.42
N ASN A 198 7.27 -15.00 -7.22
CA ASN A 198 7.75 -14.23 -8.36
C ASN A 198 7.68 -12.71 -8.14
N LEU A 199 7.05 -12.28 -7.05
CA LEU A 199 6.85 -10.88 -6.73
C LEU A 199 8.18 -10.17 -6.36
N PRO A 200 9.11 -10.75 -5.58
CA PRO A 200 10.37 -10.09 -5.23
C PRO A 200 11.17 -9.66 -6.46
N ALA A 201 11.43 -10.60 -7.37
CA ALA A 201 12.16 -10.33 -8.61
C ALA A 201 11.47 -9.26 -9.48
N TYR A 202 10.12 -9.29 -9.54
CA TYR A 202 9.35 -8.27 -10.24
C TYR A 202 9.49 -6.89 -9.59
N LEU A 203 9.36 -6.81 -8.27
CA LEU A 203 9.47 -5.56 -7.51
C LEU A 203 10.87 -4.93 -7.62
N LYS A 204 11.92 -5.76 -7.52
CA LYS A 204 13.30 -5.32 -7.71
C LYS A 204 13.52 -4.75 -9.11
N LYS A 205 13.05 -5.46 -10.15
CA LYS A 205 13.24 -5.06 -11.55
C LYS A 205 12.45 -3.82 -11.95
N GLU A 206 11.17 -3.74 -11.57
CA GLU A 206 10.24 -2.75 -12.13
C GLU A 206 10.06 -1.49 -11.25
N PHE A 207 10.48 -1.56 -9.98
CA PHE A 207 10.39 -0.45 -9.02
C PHE A 207 11.70 -0.16 -8.27
N GLY A 208 12.75 -0.98 -8.44
CA GLY A 208 14.01 -0.78 -7.71
C GLY A 208 13.86 -1.02 -6.20
N CYS A 209 12.90 -1.85 -5.79
CA CYS A 209 12.68 -2.14 -4.37
C CYS A 209 13.91 -2.80 -3.74
N TRP A 210 14.29 -2.30 -2.56
CA TRP A 210 15.38 -2.80 -1.72
C TRP A 210 14.84 -3.56 -0.52
N ASN A 211 13.91 -2.97 0.23
CA ASN A 211 13.16 -3.65 1.27
C ASN A 211 11.68 -3.72 0.86
N ALA A 212 11.05 -4.89 0.95
CA ALA A 212 9.67 -5.07 0.54
C ALA A 212 8.91 -6.05 1.44
N LEU A 213 7.65 -5.69 1.74
CA LEU A 213 6.74 -6.46 2.58
C LEU A 213 5.46 -6.75 1.81
N SER A 214 5.00 -8.00 1.84
CA SER A 214 3.68 -8.34 1.33
C SER A 214 2.60 -7.81 2.27
N LEU A 215 1.50 -7.32 1.72
CA LEU A 215 0.32 -6.88 2.46
C LEU A 215 -0.84 -7.87 2.24
N ASP A 216 -1.88 -7.80 3.09
CA ASP A 216 -3.06 -8.65 2.91
C ASP A 216 -3.77 -8.31 1.60
N ALA A 217 -4.27 -9.35 0.92
CA ALA A 217 -4.78 -9.27 -0.43
C ALA A 217 -5.97 -10.20 -0.67
N GLY A 218 -6.60 -10.02 -1.83
CA GLY A 218 -7.80 -10.78 -2.21
C GLY A 218 -9.03 -10.10 -1.64
N ALA A 219 -9.78 -10.79 -0.78
CA ALA A 219 -11.01 -10.25 -0.20
C ALA A 219 -10.78 -9.02 0.70
N SER A 220 -9.54 -8.78 1.14
CA SER A 220 -9.15 -7.64 1.98
C SER A 220 -8.53 -6.49 1.19
N THR A 221 -8.27 -6.65 -0.11
CA THR A 221 -7.61 -5.62 -0.92
C THR A 221 -8.47 -4.36 -0.91
N ALA A 222 -7.90 -3.26 -0.42
CA ALA A 222 -8.56 -1.97 -0.39
C ALA A 222 -7.56 -0.84 -0.61
N MET A 223 -7.93 0.12 -1.45
CA MET A 223 -7.09 1.25 -1.85
C MET A 223 -7.95 2.50 -1.99
N VAL A 224 -7.43 3.60 -1.45
CA VAL A 224 -7.99 4.95 -1.57
C VAL A 224 -6.92 5.85 -2.16
N TYR A 225 -7.29 6.73 -3.06
CA TYR A 225 -6.38 7.72 -3.63
C TYR A 225 -7.11 9.05 -3.78
N GLU A 226 -6.62 10.09 -3.10
CA GLU A 226 -7.21 11.44 -3.12
C GLU A 226 -8.71 11.41 -2.79
N GLY A 227 -9.06 10.63 -1.75
CA GLY A 227 -10.43 10.45 -1.27
C GLY A 227 -11.32 9.54 -2.12
N LYS A 228 -10.84 9.06 -3.29
CA LYS A 228 -11.57 8.13 -4.15
C LYS A 228 -11.23 6.69 -3.78
N THR A 229 -12.24 5.86 -3.54
CA THR A 229 -12.05 4.41 -3.36
C THR A 229 -11.80 3.75 -4.71
N LEU A 230 -10.62 3.14 -4.89
CA LEU A 230 -10.22 2.46 -6.13
C LEU A 230 -10.28 0.93 -6.04
N ASP A 231 -10.19 0.40 -4.82
CA ASP A 231 -10.40 -1.01 -4.53
C ASP A 231 -11.18 -1.16 -3.22
N ARG A 232 -12.12 -2.10 -3.22
CA ARG A 232 -12.83 -2.53 -2.03
C ARG A 232 -13.16 -4.02 -2.16
N GLY A 233 -12.38 -4.85 -1.48
CA GLY A 233 -12.65 -6.27 -1.36
C GLY A 233 -13.95 -6.55 -0.61
N SER A 234 -14.40 -7.80 -0.64
CA SER A 234 -15.65 -8.21 0.03
C SER A 234 -15.57 -8.10 1.56
N ARG A 235 -14.36 -8.16 2.15
CA ARG A 235 -14.11 -7.82 3.54
C ARG A 235 -13.73 -6.36 3.64
N THR A 236 -14.75 -5.53 3.86
CA THR A 236 -14.60 -4.07 3.87
C THR A 236 -13.87 -3.54 5.09
N ARG A 237 -13.91 -4.28 6.21
CA ARG A 237 -13.21 -3.92 7.45
C ARG A 237 -11.85 -4.61 7.53
N VAL A 238 -10.80 -3.79 7.59
CA VAL A 238 -9.40 -4.20 7.76
C VAL A 238 -8.86 -3.66 9.09
N MET A 239 -7.68 -4.12 9.51
CA MET A 239 -7.13 -3.81 10.83
C MET A 239 -6.12 -2.66 10.84
N ASP A 240 -5.59 -2.29 9.69
CA ASP A 240 -4.61 -1.22 9.54
C ASP A 240 -4.42 -0.85 8.07
N ALA A 241 -3.80 0.31 7.84
CA ALA A 241 -3.45 0.82 6.53
C ALA A 241 -2.14 1.62 6.58
N PHE A 242 -1.42 1.62 5.46
CA PHE A 242 -0.41 2.64 5.19
C PHE A 242 -1.09 3.83 4.52
N VAL A 243 -0.89 5.03 5.07
CA VAL A 243 -1.55 6.28 4.65
C VAL A 243 -0.50 7.30 4.28
N VAL A 244 -0.71 8.01 3.16
CA VAL A 244 0.13 9.13 2.75
C VAL A 244 -0.40 10.42 3.37
N LEU A 245 0.49 11.17 3.99
CA LEU A 245 0.22 12.52 4.51
C LEU A 245 1.11 13.54 3.81
N ASP A 246 0.60 14.75 3.61
CA ASP A 246 1.46 15.90 3.40
C ASP A 246 2.08 16.39 4.73
N ARG A 247 2.97 17.38 4.64
CA ARG A 247 3.70 17.93 5.78
C ARG A 247 2.79 18.56 6.83
N GLU A 248 1.75 19.28 6.42
CA GLU A 248 0.83 19.94 7.34
C GLU A 248 0.04 18.88 8.12
N GLN A 249 -0.48 17.88 7.42
CA GLN A 249 -1.18 16.74 7.99
C GLN A 249 -0.28 15.96 8.95
N TYR A 250 0.98 15.73 8.58
CA TYR A 250 1.96 15.05 9.44
C TYR A 250 2.26 15.85 10.71
N ILE A 251 2.52 17.15 10.61
CA ILE A 251 2.75 18.02 11.77
C ILE A 251 1.51 18.02 12.67
N LYS A 252 0.31 18.11 12.09
CA LYS A 252 -0.95 18.10 12.85
C LYS A 252 -1.15 16.78 13.59
N LEU A 253 -0.84 15.65 12.97
CA LEU A 253 -0.98 14.32 13.57
C LEU A 253 0.04 14.09 14.70
N THR A 254 1.29 14.52 14.50
CA THR A 254 2.42 14.10 15.33
C THR A 254 2.89 15.16 16.33
N GLY A 255 2.60 16.44 16.07
CA GLY A 255 3.19 17.58 16.77
C GLY A 255 4.68 17.80 16.45
N ILE A 256 5.24 17.05 15.50
CA ILE A 256 6.66 17.08 15.12
C ILE A 256 6.79 17.83 13.81
N THR A 257 7.78 18.74 13.72
CA THR A 257 8.18 19.37 12.46
C THR A 257 9.40 18.63 11.92
N PRO A 258 9.27 17.82 10.85
CA PRO A 258 10.38 17.04 10.32
C PRO A 258 11.43 17.94 9.66
N ASP A 259 12.69 17.53 9.71
CA ASP A 259 13.77 18.25 9.06
C ASP A 259 13.56 18.32 7.54
N PRO A 260 13.94 19.43 6.88
CA PRO A 260 13.96 19.49 5.42
C PRO A 260 14.89 18.41 4.85
N LYS A 261 14.47 17.73 3.78
CA LYS A 261 15.31 16.76 3.08
C LYS A 261 15.84 17.34 1.78
N ALA A 262 17.12 17.12 1.51
CA ALA A 262 17.79 17.56 0.29
C ALA A 262 17.52 16.58 -0.87
N ILE A 263 16.25 16.35 -1.18
CA ILE A 263 15.83 15.53 -2.32
C ILE A 263 15.42 16.48 -3.46
N PRO A 264 15.93 16.30 -4.69
CA PRO A 264 15.60 17.17 -5.81
C PRO A 264 14.09 17.29 -5.98
N LYS A 265 13.61 18.53 -5.91
CA LYS A 265 12.21 18.85 -6.08
C LYS A 265 11.85 18.70 -7.57
N VAL A 266 10.93 17.79 -7.87
CA VAL A 266 10.44 17.52 -9.22
C VAL A 266 9.07 18.16 -9.40
N GLN A 267 8.96 19.15 -10.31
CA GLN A 267 7.69 19.84 -10.51
C GLN A 267 6.67 18.87 -11.15
N PRO A 268 5.51 18.64 -10.50
CA PRO A 268 4.46 17.83 -11.08
C PRO A 268 3.90 18.49 -12.34
N TYR A 269 3.34 17.68 -13.24
CA TYR A 269 2.61 18.22 -14.38
C TYR A 269 1.33 18.92 -13.89
N GLU A 270 1.16 20.18 -14.27
CA GLU A 270 -0.03 20.97 -13.98
C GLU A 270 -0.97 20.97 -15.19
N PRO A 271 -2.17 20.36 -15.10
CA PRO A 271 -3.08 20.26 -16.23
C PRO A 271 -3.72 21.62 -16.55
N SER A 272 -3.72 21.98 -17.84
CA SER A 272 -4.38 23.19 -18.34
C SER A 272 -5.92 23.09 -18.28
N ALA A 273 -6.60 24.20 -18.54
CA ALA A 273 -8.06 24.20 -18.63
C ALA A 273 -8.55 23.30 -19.78
N GLU A 274 -7.79 23.23 -20.87
CA GLU A 274 -8.03 22.38 -22.03
C GLU A 274 -7.91 20.90 -21.67
N ASP A 275 -6.87 20.50 -20.93
CA ASP A 275 -6.68 19.11 -20.48
C ASP A 275 -7.85 18.66 -19.60
N GLN A 276 -8.26 19.52 -18.67
CA GLN A 276 -9.41 19.25 -17.80
C GLN A 276 -10.72 19.17 -18.59
N ALA A 277 -10.91 20.02 -19.60
CA ALA A 277 -12.08 19.97 -20.48
C ALA A 277 -12.09 18.67 -21.31
N GLN A 278 -10.94 18.24 -21.79
CA GLN A 278 -10.78 16.97 -22.51
C GLN A 278 -11.14 15.78 -21.62
N PHE A 279 -10.62 15.74 -20.38
CA PHE A 279 -10.98 14.71 -19.40
C PHE A 279 -12.50 14.66 -19.18
N ARG A 280 -13.13 15.81 -18.84
CA ARG A 280 -14.58 15.89 -18.60
C ARG A 280 -15.40 15.39 -19.80
N LYS A 281 -14.98 15.75 -21.02
CA LYS A 281 -15.64 15.31 -22.26
C LYS A 281 -15.59 13.80 -22.40
N VAL A 282 -14.41 13.19 -22.27
CA VAL A 282 -14.24 11.74 -22.44
C VAL A 282 -14.91 10.96 -21.31
N ALA A 283 -14.76 11.39 -20.06
CA ALA A 283 -15.45 10.80 -18.91
C ALA A 283 -16.98 10.84 -19.08
N GLY A 284 -17.54 11.96 -19.54
CA GLY A 284 -18.97 12.09 -19.81
C GLY A 284 -19.50 11.13 -20.89
N VAL A 285 -18.68 10.82 -21.91
CA VAL A 285 -19.03 9.79 -22.91
C VAL A 285 -19.03 8.40 -22.26
N ILE A 286 -18.03 8.06 -21.46
CA ILE A 286 -17.96 6.79 -20.73
C ILE A 286 -19.19 6.64 -19.82
N ASP A 287 -19.54 7.68 -19.07
CA ASP A 287 -20.69 7.67 -18.17
C ASP A 287 -22.01 7.48 -18.93
N SER A 288 -22.13 8.08 -20.11
CA SER A 288 -23.30 7.87 -20.99
C SER A 288 -23.40 6.41 -21.44
N ILE A 289 -22.28 5.78 -21.80
CA ILE A 289 -22.22 4.35 -22.14
C ILE A 289 -22.59 3.49 -20.94
N PHE A 290 -22.11 3.83 -19.73
CA PHE A 290 -22.45 3.11 -18.51
C PHE A 290 -23.94 3.22 -18.17
N LYS A 291 -24.55 4.40 -18.35
CA LYS A 291 -25.98 4.60 -18.16
C LYS A 291 -26.81 3.80 -19.16
N GLN A 292 -26.40 3.77 -20.44
CA GLN A 292 -27.17 3.12 -21.50
C GLN A 292 -27.00 1.60 -21.52
N TYR A 293 -25.80 1.09 -21.23
CA TYR A 293 -25.47 -0.32 -21.46
C TYR A 293 -24.93 -1.06 -20.21
N GLY A 294 -24.83 -0.37 -19.07
CA GLY A 294 -24.44 -0.92 -17.77
C GLY A 294 -22.93 -0.90 -17.49
N LYS A 295 -22.53 -0.28 -16.36
CA LYS A 295 -21.13 -0.17 -15.90
C LYS A 295 -20.39 -1.52 -15.85
N LYS A 296 -20.99 -2.55 -15.24
CA LYS A 296 -20.37 -3.89 -15.09
C LYS A 296 -19.94 -4.52 -16.42
N LYS A 297 -20.63 -4.21 -17.51
CA LYS A 297 -20.33 -4.77 -18.84
C LYS A 297 -19.13 -4.11 -19.51
N TYR A 298 -18.94 -2.80 -19.31
CA TYR A 298 -17.96 -2.01 -20.08
C TYR A 298 -16.77 -1.48 -19.27
N GLN A 299 -16.86 -1.47 -17.94
CA GLN A 299 -15.79 -0.96 -17.08
C GLN A 299 -14.46 -1.68 -17.31
N VAL A 300 -14.45 -3.01 -17.24
CA VAL A 300 -13.22 -3.81 -17.43
C VAL A 300 -12.66 -3.68 -18.86
N PRO A 301 -13.47 -3.76 -19.93
CA PRO A 301 -13.00 -3.45 -21.29
C PRO A 301 -12.34 -2.07 -21.43
N PHE A 302 -12.96 -1.00 -20.92
CA PHE A 302 -12.37 0.34 -20.99
C PHE A 302 -11.07 0.45 -20.21
N ILE A 303 -11.03 -0.10 -18.99
CA ILE A 303 -9.81 -0.15 -18.18
C ILE A 303 -8.69 -0.82 -18.97
N LYS A 304 -8.97 -1.95 -19.63
CA LYS A 304 -7.96 -2.67 -20.42
C LYS A 304 -7.42 -1.80 -21.55
N ILE A 305 -8.32 -1.20 -22.35
CA ILE A 305 -7.94 -0.37 -23.49
C ILE A 305 -7.08 0.81 -23.03
N ILE A 306 -7.56 1.60 -22.07
CA ILE A 306 -6.85 2.81 -21.62
C ILE A 306 -5.53 2.43 -20.96
N ARG A 307 -5.48 1.37 -20.15
CA ARG A 307 -4.23 0.90 -19.53
C ARG A 307 -3.18 0.50 -20.56
N ASP A 308 -3.59 -0.20 -21.62
CA ASP A 308 -2.68 -0.64 -22.68
C ASP A 308 -2.13 0.56 -23.50
N MET A 309 -2.77 1.73 -23.41
CA MET A 309 -2.28 2.98 -24.01
C MET A 309 -1.23 3.69 -23.14
N VAL A 310 -1.19 3.43 -21.83
CA VAL A 310 -0.22 4.04 -20.91
C VAL A 310 1.16 3.41 -21.12
N ASN A 311 2.12 4.23 -21.56
CA ASN A 311 3.51 3.82 -21.74
C ASN A 311 4.49 4.96 -21.38
N PRO A 312 5.79 4.66 -21.18
CA PRO A 312 6.76 5.65 -20.74
C PRO A 312 7.03 6.78 -21.73
N GLU A 313 6.70 6.62 -23.01
CA GLU A 313 6.95 7.61 -24.07
C GLU A 313 5.82 8.63 -24.22
N LEU A 314 4.72 8.49 -23.46
CA LEU A 314 3.64 9.46 -23.47
C LEU A 314 4.12 10.82 -23.00
N THR A 315 3.61 11.85 -23.68
CA THR A 315 3.74 13.23 -23.21
C THR A 315 3.02 13.40 -21.86
N PRO A 316 3.48 14.31 -20.99
CA PRO A 316 2.92 14.47 -19.64
C PRO A 316 1.40 14.70 -19.62
N ASP A 317 0.87 15.47 -20.56
CA ASP A 317 -0.57 15.74 -20.75
C ASP A 317 -1.38 14.47 -21.01
N LYS A 318 -0.94 13.64 -21.97
CA LYS A 318 -1.61 12.37 -22.28
C LYS A 318 -1.53 11.39 -21.12
N LYS A 319 -0.37 11.32 -20.46
CA LYS A 319 -0.19 10.46 -19.29
C LYS A 319 -1.13 10.88 -18.15
N TRP A 320 -1.24 12.18 -17.88
CA TRP A 320 -2.19 12.73 -16.92
C TRP A 320 -3.63 12.36 -17.30
N LEU A 321 -4.03 12.61 -18.55
CA LEU A 321 -5.39 12.32 -19.03
C LEU A 321 -5.76 10.85 -18.87
N TYR A 322 -4.90 9.93 -19.31
CA TYR A 322 -5.17 8.49 -19.19
C TYR A 322 -5.20 8.02 -17.75
N ASN A 323 -4.33 8.54 -16.88
CA ASN A 323 -4.38 8.26 -15.45
C ASN A 323 -5.69 8.76 -14.83
N GLN A 324 -6.17 9.97 -15.15
CA GLN A 324 -7.45 10.47 -14.65
C GLN A 324 -8.64 9.64 -15.14
N LEU A 325 -8.63 9.21 -16.41
CA LEU A 325 -9.66 8.31 -16.94
C LEU A 325 -9.63 6.94 -16.25
N LEU A 326 -8.45 6.40 -15.95
CA LEU A 326 -8.32 5.14 -15.21
C LEU A 326 -8.79 5.31 -13.77
N ILE A 327 -8.45 6.41 -13.09
CA ILE A 327 -8.97 6.73 -11.75
C ILE A 327 -10.50 6.78 -11.79
N HIS A 328 -11.08 7.50 -12.75
CA HIS A 328 -12.54 7.57 -12.95
C HIS A 328 -13.15 6.17 -13.13
N LEU A 329 -12.57 5.35 -14.00
CA LEU A 329 -13.03 3.99 -14.25
C LEU A 329 -12.89 3.06 -13.05
N PHE A 330 -11.86 3.24 -12.21
CA PHE A 330 -11.65 2.44 -11.00
C PHE A 330 -12.48 2.92 -9.81
N THR A 331 -12.92 4.17 -9.82
CA THR A 331 -13.67 4.75 -8.70
C THR A 331 -14.95 3.95 -8.46
N ILE A 332 -15.04 3.43 -7.25
CA ILE A 332 -16.22 2.76 -6.73
C ILE A 332 -17.12 3.86 -6.18
N ASP A 333 -18.23 4.09 -6.86
CA ASP A 333 -19.26 5.02 -6.39
C ASP A 333 -19.72 4.55 -5.00
N SER A 334 -19.89 5.48 -4.06
CA SER A 334 -20.58 5.20 -2.81
C SER A 334 -22.01 4.79 -3.16
N PHE A 335 -22.33 3.50 -3.00
CA PHE A 335 -23.70 3.01 -3.08
C PHE A 335 -24.51 3.46 -1.87
#